data_AF-A0A8T7HGZ8-F1
#
_entry.id   AF-A0A8T7HGZ8-F1
#
_cell.length_a   1.000
_cell.length_b   1.000
_cell.length_c   1.000
_cell.angle_alpha   90.00
_cell.angle_beta   90.00
_cell.angle_gamma   90.00
#
_symmetry.space_group_name_H-M   'P 1'
#
loop_
_entity.id
_entity.type
_entity.pdbx_description
1 polymer ?
#
loop_
_entity_poly.entity_id
_entity_poly.type
_entity_poly.pdbx_seq_one_letter_code
_entity_poly.pdbx_strand_id
1 'polypeptide(L)'
;MKIIYVEFKKIRVTDISIREGVISLEIIYANEKDKEISRETRIEDPRKEAEKIFNELKKMETSVHQEFNGEKFLDNYVNIVIKEEDAVIDKLTDFLRTAKDKITEIKSLKDSTGFIDKINALKLMKLEF
;
A
#
# COMPACT_ATOMS: atom_id res chain seq x y z
N MET A 1 -14.41 24.28 -0.29
CA MET A 1 -13.64 23.10 0.16
C MET A 1 -14.35 21.85 -0.31
N LYS A 2 -13.71 21.05 -1.17
CA LYS A 2 -14.27 19.77 -1.65
C LYS A 2 -13.67 18.67 -0.79
N ILE A 3 -14.50 17.87 -0.12
CA ILE A 3 -14.05 16.69 0.64
C ILE A 3 -14.26 15.47 -0.23
N ILE A 4 -13.23 14.62 -0.31
CA ILE A 4 -13.28 13.37 -1.06
C ILE A 4 -12.98 12.25 -0.09
N TYR A 5 -13.93 11.33 0.04
CA TYR A 5 -13.78 10.15 0.87
C TYR A 5 -13.14 9.04 0.05
N VAL A 6 -12.07 8.49 0.60
CA VAL A 6 -11.38 7.33 0.05
C VAL A 6 -11.58 6.16 0.99
N GLU A 7 -11.95 5.02 0.43
CA GLU A 7 -12.09 3.76 1.14
C GLU A 7 -10.97 2.82 0.71
N PHE A 8 -10.15 2.40 1.67
CA PHE A 8 -9.11 1.40 1.44
C PHE A 8 -9.76 0.03 1.46
N LYS A 9 -9.70 -0.73 0.37
CA LYS A 9 -10.44 -1.99 0.23
C LYS A 9 -9.56 -3.22 0.43
N LYS A 10 -8.39 -3.21 -0.20
CA LYS A 10 -7.53 -4.39 -0.24
C LYS A 10 -6.08 -4.04 -0.53
N ILE A 11 -5.18 -4.83 0.03
CA ILE A 11 -3.78 -4.88 -0.38
C ILE A 11 -3.35 -6.33 -0.55
N ARG A 12 -2.54 -6.63 -1.57
CA ARG A 12 -1.95 -7.95 -1.75
C ARG A 12 -0.51 -7.87 -2.23
N VAL A 13 0.28 -8.88 -1.91
CA VAL A 13 1.60 -9.09 -2.52
C VAL A 13 1.38 -9.69 -3.91
N THR A 14 1.95 -9.08 -4.94
CA THR A 14 1.88 -9.58 -6.31
C THR A 14 3.19 -10.19 -6.76
N ASP A 15 4.31 -9.59 -6.37
CA ASP A 15 5.64 -10.12 -6.66
C ASP A 15 6.66 -9.82 -5.56
N ILE A 16 7.78 -10.53 -5.59
CA ILE A 16 8.81 -10.48 -4.56
C ILE A 16 10.19 -10.63 -5.19
N SER A 17 11.03 -9.62 -5.03
CA SER A 17 12.48 -9.70 -5.29
C SER A 17 13.19 -10.11 -4.00
N ILE A 18 13.38 -11.41 -3.80
CA ILE A 18 14.01 -11.95 -2.58
C ILE A 18 15.42 -11.41 -2.41
N ARG A 19 16.20 -11.32 -3.50
CA ARG A 19 17.58 -10.81 -3.46
C ARG A 19 17.63 -9.38 -2.91
N GLU A 20 16.72 -8.53 -3.37
CA GLU A 20 16.70 -7.10 -3.02
C GLU A 20 15.86 -6.81 -1.77
N GLY A 21 15.09 -7.79 -1.30
CA GLY A 21 14.12 -7.63 -0.21
C GLY A 21 12.99 -6.66 -0.57
N VAL A 22 12.65 -6.57 -1.85
CA VAL A 22 11.58 -5.71 -2.36
C VAL A 22 10.34 -6.55 -2.60
N ILE A 23 9.18 -6.00 -2.26
CA ILE A 23 7.88 -6.58 -2.62
C ILE A 23 7.11 -5.62 -3.51
N SER A 24 6.37 -6.20 -4.44
CA SER A 24 5.39 -5.51 -5.25
C SER A 24 4.02 -5.71 -4.58
N LEU A 25 3.38 -4.60 -4.28
CA LEU A 25 2.08 -4.53 -3.63
C LEU A 25 1.06 -4.01 -4.65
N GLU A 26 -0.08 -4.67 -4.71
CA GLU A 26 -1.26 -4.12 -5.37
C GLU A 26 -2.22 -3.62 -4.29
N ILE A 27 -2.63 -2.36 -4.41
CA ILE A 27 -3.52 -1.68 -3.47
C ILE A 27 -4.78 -1.28 -4.22
N ILE A 28 -5.92 -1.71 -3.71
CA ILE A 28 -7.24 -1.42 -4.24
C ILE A 28 -7.95 -0.50 -3.25
N TYR A 29 -8.45 0.61 -3.77
CA TYR A 29 -9.17 1.62 -3.01
C TYR A 29 -10.29 2.22 -3.86
N ALA A 30 -11.21 2.96 -3.26
CA ALA A 30 -12.32 3.55 -3.97
C ALA A 30 -12.63 4.98 -3.53
N ASN A 31 -12.96 5.82 -4.50
CA ASN A 31 -13.68 7.07 -4.30
C ASN A 31 -14.73 7.23 -5.41
N GLU A 32 -15.92 6.67 -5.16
CA GLU A 32 -17.03 6.48 -6.13
C GLU A 32 -16.78 5.39 -7.18
N LYS A 33 -15.52 5.17 -7.59
CA LYS A 33 -15.10 4.06 -8.44
C LYS A 33 -13.90 3.34 -7.85
N ASP A 34 -13.80 2.04 -8.14
CA ASP A 34 -12.66 1.23 -7.75
C ASP A 34 -11.43 1.61 -8.57
N LYS A 35 -10.32 1.74 -7.87
CA LYS A 35 -9.01 2.10 -8.39
C LYS A 35 -7.99 1.10 -7.87
N GLU A 36 -6.97 0.89 -8.69
CA GLU A 36 -5.87 -0.01 -8.39
C GLU A 36 -4.56 0.73 -8.62
N ILE A 37 -3.63 0.60 -7.68
CA ILE A 37 -2.26 1.04 -7.84
C ILE A 37 -1.30 -0.10 -7.53
N SER A 38 -0.23 -0.18 -8.30
CA SER A 38 0.91 -1.04 -8.02
C SER A 38 2.04 -0.23 -7.41
N ARG A 39 2.62 -0.73 -6.33
CA ARG A 39 3.70 -0.08 -5.59
C ARG A 39 4.78 -1.09 -5.23
N GLU A 40 6.02 -0.81 -5.61
CA GLU A 40 7.18 -1.57 -5.13
C GLU A 40 7.73 -0.91 -3.87
N THR A 41 8.04 -1.70 -2.85
CA THR A 41 8.64 -1.19 -1.62
C THR A 41 9.55 -2.20 -0.94
N ARG A 42 10.56 -1.67 -0.23
CA ARG A 42 11.35 -2.42 0.75
C ARG A 42 10.80 -2.10 2.13
N ILE A 43 10.38 -3.13 2.87
CA ILE A 43 9.82 -2.95 4.21
C ILE A 43 10.95 -2.88 5.25
N GLU A 44 11.48 -1.68 5.45
CA GLU A 44 12.43 -1.41 6.55
C GLU A 44 11.68 -1.13 7.86
N ASP A 45 10.72 -0.20 7.82
CA ASP A 45 9.83 0.15 8.92
C ASP A 45 8.36 -0.03 8.46
N PRO A 46 7.65 -1.07 8.95
CA PRO A 46 6.27 -1.35 8.53
C PRO A 46 5.30 -0.19 8.76
N ARG A 47 5.42 0.55 9.87
CA ARG A 47 4.50 1.65 10.19
C ARG A 47 4.73 2.82 9.26
N LYS A 48 5.99 3.19 9.08
CA LYS A 48 6.38 4.27 8.17
C LYS A 48 5.99 3.95 6.72
N GLU A 49 6.10 2.70 6.30
CA GLU A 49 5.66 2.28 4.96
C GLU A 49 4.13 2.32 4.80
N ALA A 50 3.37 1.93 5.82
CA ALA A 50 1.92 2.07 5.83
C ALA A 50 1.49 3.55 5.68
N GLU A 51 2.10 4.45 6.46
CA GLU A 51 1.84 5.88 6.39
C GLU A 51 2.25 6.48 5.04
N LYS A 52 3.34 6.01 4.44
CA LYS A 52 3.74 6.43 3.09
C LYS A 52 2.70 6.05 2.04
N ILE A 53 2.16 4.82 2.09
CA ILE A 53 1.09 4.37 1.19
C ILE A 53 -0.10 5.34 1.27
N PHE A 54 -0.49 5.71 2.48
CA PHE A 54 -1.59 6.66 2.71
C PHE A 54 -1.31 8.05 2.15
N ASN A 55 -0.11 8.56 2.40
CA ASN A 55 0.32 9.86 1.90
C ASN A 55 0.41 9.88 0.36
N GLU A 56 0.87 8.79 -0.25
CA GLU A 56 0.89 8.61 -1.70
C GLU A 56 -0.54 8.62 -2.27
N LEU A 57 -1.47 7.85 -1.68
CA LEU A 57 -2.88 7.85 -2.08
C LEU A 57 -3.52 9.24 -1.97
N LYS A 58 -3.30 9.94 -0.84
CA LYS A 58 -3.79 11.31 -0.64
C LYS A 58 -3.24 12.27 -1.70
N LYS A 59 -1.94 12.19 -2.02
CA LYS A 59 -1.33 13.01 -3.07
C LYS A 59 -1.91 12.71 -4.44
N MET A 60 -2.02 11.42 -4.80
CA MET A 60 -2.58 11.01 -6.09
C MET A 60 -4.01 11.52 -6.28
N GLU A 61 -4.86 11.34 -5.26
CA GLU A 61 -6.24 11.82 -5.33
C GLU A 61 -6.32 13.34 -5.33
N THR A 62 -5.47 14.02 -4.58
CA THR A 62 -5.39 15.49 -4.63
C THR A 62 -5.04 15.96 -6.04
N SER A 63 -4.03 15.37 -6.68
CA SER A 63 -3.62 15.73 -8.04
C SER A 63 -4.68 15.44 -9.09
N VAL A 64 -5.41 14.31 -8.98
CA VAL A 64 -6.51 13.96 -9.91
C VAL A 64 -7.66 14.98 -9.82
N HIS A 65 -7.96 15.48 -8.62
CA HIS A 65 -9.09 16.38 -8.40
C HIS A 65 -8.73 17.88 -8.48
N GLN A 66 -7.45 18.20 -8.67
CA GLN A 66 -6.93 19.57 -8.80
C GLN A 66 -6.70 20.01 -10.27
N GLU A 67 -7.40 19.43 -11.27
CA GLU A 67 -7.24 19.76 -12.70
C GLU A 67 -6.80 21.21 -12.96
N PHE A 68 -5.69 21.35 -13.70
CA PHE A 68 -4.94 22.58 -13.99
C PHE A 68 -5.82 23.62 -14.69
N ASN A 69 -6.65 24.35 -13.94
CA ASN A 69 -7.37 25.53 -14.42
C ASN A 69 -6.46 26.74 -14.21
N GLY A 70 -5.85 27.22 -15.29
CA GLY A 70 -4.86 28.32 -15.34
C GLY A 70 -5.30 29.67 -14.77
N GLU A 71 -6.44 29.79 -14.09
CA GLU A 71 -6.92 31.04 -13.50
C GLU A 71 -7.40 30.94 -12.03
N LYS A 72 -7.37 29.78 -11.35
CA LYS A 72 -7.85 29.71 -9.95
C LYS A 72 -7.02 28.77 -9.07
N PHE A 73 -5.80 29.18 -8.75
CA PHE A 73 -4.94 28.49 -7.78
C PHE A 73 -5.42 28.57 -6.32
N LEU A 74 -6.40 29.43 -6.00
CA LEU A 74 -6.74 29.75 -4.60
C LEU A 74 -8.06 29.15 -4.08
N ASP A 75 -8.99 28.71 -4.93
CA ASP A 75 -10.37 28.37 -4.50
C ASP A 75 -10.67 26.86 -4.36
N ASN A 76 -9.82 25.97 -4.86
CA ASN A 76 -10.08 24.52 -4.86
C ASN A 76 -9.17 23.75 -3.88
N TYR A 77 -9.28 24.08 -2.59
CA TYR A 77 -8.77 23.19 -1.54
C TYR A 77 -9.60 21.89 -1.53
N VAL A 78 -8.99 20.82 -2.06
CA VAL A 78 -9.48 19.45 -1.99
C VAL A 78 -8.88 18.79 -0.76
N ASN A 79 -9.72 18.27 0.13
CA ASN A 79 -9.29 17.50 1.29
C ASN A 79 -9.62 16.02 1.08
N ILE A 80 -8.60 15.16 1.12
CA ILE A 80 -8.74 13.70 0.98
C ILE A 80 -8.81 13.09 2.37
N VAL A 81 -9.94 12.45 2.68
CA VAL A 81 -10.18 11.77 3.95
C VAL A 81 -10.26 10.28 3.69
N ILE A 82 -9.35 9.50 4.28
CA ILE A 82 -9.43 8.04 4.22
C ILE A 82 -10.31 7.56 5.37
N LYS A 83 -11.31 6.72 5.07
CA LYS A 83 -12.19 6.15 6.09
C LYS A 83 -11.39 5.27 7.05
N GLU A 84 -11.67 5.40 8.34
CA GLU A 84 -11.05 4.60 9.41
C GLU A 84 -9.51 4.62 9.37
N GLU A 85 -8.91 5.75 8.98
CA GLU A 85 -7.49 5.88 8.66
C GLU A 85 -6.56 5.22 9.70
N ASP A 86 -6.71 5.53 10.99
CA ASP A 86 -5.85 4.94 12.03
C ASP A 86 -5.96 3.41 12.09
N ALA A 87 -7.17 2.86 12.05
CA ALA A 87 -7.41 1.43 12.11
C ALA A 87 -6.88 0.71 10.85
N VAL A 88 -6.99 1.36 9.68
CA VAL A 88 -6.44 0.82 8.43
C VAL A 88 -4.92 0.85 8.47
N ILE A 89 -4.30 1.92 8.97
CA ILE A 89 -2.84 2.00 9.12
C ILE A 89 -2.34 0.93 10.10
N ASP A 90 -3.03 0.68 11.21
CA ASP A 90 -2.65 -0.36 12.17
C ASP A 90 -2.66 -1.76 11.51
N LYS A 91 -3.77 -2.13 10.87
CA LYS A 91 -3.88 -3.41 10.17
C LYS A 91 -2.84 -3.54 9.03
N LEU A 92 -2.60 -2.46 8.29
CA LEU A 92 -1.60 -2.43 7.22
C LEU A 92 -0.18 -2.58 7.78
N THR A 93 0.10 -1.97 8.93
CA THR A 93 1.38 -2.09 9.65
C THR A 93 1.65 -3.55 10.01
N ASP A 94 0.65 -4.26 10.55
CA ASP A 94 0.78 -5.67 10.91
C ASP A 94 0.93 -6.58 9.68
N PHE A 95 0.22 -6.28 8.59
CA PHE A 95 0.40 -6.96 7.31
C PHE A 95 1.83 -6.82 6.78
N LEU A 96 2.36 -5.59 6.76
CA LEU A 96 3.72 -5.31 6.30
C LEU A 96 4.77 -5.92 7.23
N ARG A 97 4.54 -5.92 8.55
CA ARG A 97 5.42 -6.60 9.51
C ARG A 97 5.48 -8.10 9.22
N THR A 98 4.32 -8.73 9.03
CA THR A 98 4.24 -10.16 8.69
C THR A 98 4.96 -10.47 7.37
N ALA A 99 4.81 -9.60 6.36
CA ALA A 99 5.51 -9.76 5.08
C ALA A 99 7.04 -9.65 5.26
N LYS A 100 7.50 -8.65 6.03
CA LYS A 100 8.93 -8.47 6.35
C LYS A 100 9.52 -9.67 7.07
N ASP A 101 8.81 -10.23 8.04
CA ASP A 101 9.25 -11.39 8.80
C ASP A 101 9.39 -12.63 7.91
N LYS A 102 8.41 -12.86 7.02
CA LYS A 102 8.48 -13.93 6.00
C LYS A 102 9.64 -13.75 5.02
N ILE A 103 9.91 -12.53 4.55
CA ILE A 103 11.06 -12.25 3.67
C ILE A 103 12.37 -12.59 4.40
N THR A 104 12.48 -12.18 5.67
CA THR A 104 13.65 -12.45 6.50
C THR A 104 13.85 -13.95 6.69
N GLU A 105 12.76 -14.67 6.98
CA GLU A 105 12.78 -16.13 7.08
C GLU A 105 13.31 -16.76 5.78
N ILE A 106 12.73 -16.41 4.63
CA ILE A 106 13.13 -16.92 3.31
C ILE A 106 14.62 -16.65 3.04
N LYS A 107 15.12 -15.45 3.37
CA LYS A 107 16.53 -15.07 3.19
C LYS A 107 17.51 -15.87 4.07
N SER A 108 17.04 -16.36 5.21
CA SER A 108 17.86 -17.09 6.18
C SER A 108 17.95 -18.60 5.92
N LEU A 109 17.18 -19.11 4.97
CA LEU A 109 17.22 -20.52 4.58
C LEU A 109 18.58 -20.86 3.95
N LYS A 110 19.24 -21.86 4.52
CA LYS A 110 20.52 -22.38 4.03
C LYS A 110 20.34 -23.46 2.96
N ASP A 111 19.19 -24.14 2.99
CA ASP A 111 18.84 -25.24 2.10
C ASP A 111 17.61 -24.87 1.27
N SER A 112 17.52 -25.43 0.06
CA SER A 112 16.44 -25.15 -0.91
C SER A 112 15.09 -25.76 -0.53
N THR A 113 15.05 -26.65 0.47
CA THR A 113 13.84 -27.34 0.92
C THR A 113 12.81 -26.35 1.48
N GLY A 114 11.62 -26.29 0.88
CA GLY A 114 10.53 -25.42 1.30
C GLY A 114 10.69 -23.94 0.93
N PHE A 115 11.74 -23.56 0.18
CA PHE A 115 11.96 -22.19 -0.28
C PHE A 115 10.82 -21.71 -1.18
N ILE A 116 10.43 -22.53 -2.17
CA ILE A 116 9.34 -22.22 -3.10
C ILE A 116 8.00 -22.13 -2.37
N ASP A 117 7.73 -23.02 -1.43
CA ASP A 117 6.48 -23.01 -0.65
C ASP A 117 6.35 -21.71 0.17
N LYS A 118 7.45 -21.25 0.75
CA LYS A 118 7.47 -19.98 1.51
C LYS A 118 7.30 -18.76 0.62
N ILE A 119 7.91 -18.74 -0.57
CA ILE A 119 7.67 -17.69 -1.56
C ILE A 119 6.19 -17.67 -1.96
N ASN A 120 5.63 -18.84 -2.28
CA ASN A 120 4.22 -18.94 -2.65
C ASN A 120 3.31 -18.46 -1.51
N ALA A 121 3.60 -18.84 -0.27
CA ALA A 121 2.87 -18.36 0.90
C ALA A 121 2.97 -16.85 1.13
N LEU A 122 4.07 -16.21 0.71
CA LEU A 122 4.22 -14.75 0.73
C LEU A 122 3.44 -14.10 -0.42
N LYS A 123 3.45 -14.67 -1.63
CA LYS A 123 2.65 -14.18 -2.78
C LYS A 123 1.14 -14.29 -2.57
N LEU A 124 0.70 -15.22 -1.72
CA LEU A 124 -0.72 -15.37 -1.37
C LEU A 124 -1.17 -14.39 -0.28
N MET A 125 -0.27 -13.60 0.30
CA MET A 125 -0.63 -12.63 1.32
C MET A 125 -1.53 -11.54 0.75
N LYS A 126 -2.69 -11.39 1.39
CA LYS A 126 -3.63 -10.30 1.15
C LYS A 126 -4.25 -9.86 2.47
N LEU A 127 -4.69 -8.61 2.49
CA LEU A 127 -5.48 -8.02 3.56
C LEU A 127 -6.67 -7.31 2.92
N GLU A 128 -7.87 -7.58 3.44
CA GLU A 128 -9.15 -7.03 3.00
C GLU A 128 -9.77 -6.27 4.20
N PHE A 129 -10.47 -5.17 3.92
CA PHE A 129 -11.00 -4.23 4.92
C PHE A 129 -12.53 -4.19 4.91
#